data_AF-A0A349LIE9-F1
#
_entry.id   AF-A0A349LIE9-F1
#
_cell.length_a   1.000
_cell.length_b   1.000
_cell.length_c   1.000
_cell.angle_alpha   90.00
_cell.angle_beta   90.00
_cell.angle_gamma   90.00
#
_symmetry.space_group_name_H-M   'P 1'
#
loop_
_entity.id
_entity.type
_entity.pdbx_description
1 polymer ?
#
loop_
_entity_poly.entity_id
_entity_poly.type
_entity_poly.pdbx_seq_one_letter_code
_entity_poly.pdbx_strand_id
1 'polypeptide(L)'
;VKLGLWALHPFEPQFPEFDWASGFGIKADQWLVATFVNSYDRRAFVVALERYWWSKQLDWIDLGVGYRVGAITGYTEELIEWADSAPILPFTGLLLWMDVGPLSIDGFYAYRGITLETGLSFR
;
A
#
# COMPACT_ATOMS: atom_id res chain seq x y z
N VAL A 1 -5.81 -13.06 -7.86
CA VAL A 1 -5.04 -12.88 -6.61
C VAL A 1 -3.74 -12.15 -6.93
N LYS A 2 -3.37 -11.10 -6.18
CA LYS A 2 -2.05 -10.46 -6.32
C LYS A 2 -1.10 -10.93 -5.20
N LEU A 3 0.13 -11.31 -5.55
CA LEU A 3 1.15 -11.77 -4.61
C LEU A 3 2.40 -10.88 -4.67
N GLY A 4 2.96 -10.58 -3.50
CA GLY A 4 4.10 -9.68 -3.38
C GLY A 4 3.65 -8.23 -3.24
N LEU A 5 4.25 -7.52 -2.29
CA LEU A 5 4.02 -6.11 -2.04
C LEU A 5 5.36 -5.50 -1.65
N TRP A 6 6.02 -4.88 -2.61
CA TRP A 6 7.21 -4.06 -2.38
C TRP A 6 6.80 -2.61 -2.44
N ALA A 7 7.00 -1.90 -1.33
CA ALA A 7 6.52 -0.53 -1.13
C ALA A 7 7.69 0.45 -1.22
N LEU A 8 7.63 1.41 -2.14
CA LEU A 8 8.51 2.57 -2.15
C LEU A 8 7.73 3.79 -1.63
N HIS A 9 8.35 4.64 -0.82
CA HIS A 9 7.87 5.97 -0.48
C HIS A 9 8.61 7.04 -1.30
N PRO A 10 8.28 7.23 -2.59
CA PRO A 10 8.85 8.33 -3.34
C PRO A 10 8.36 9.62 -2.68
N PHE A 11 9.28 10.45 -2.18
CA PHE A 11 9.04 11.75 -1.56
C PHE A 11 8.60 11.74 -0.08
N GLU A 12 9.41 11.14 0.80
CA GLU A 12 9.38 11.41 2.24
C GLU A 12 10.41 12.54 2.56
N PRO A 13 10.02 13.82 2.69
CA PRO A 13 10.99 14.92 2.85
C PRO A 13 11.72 14.91 4.20
N GLN A 14 11.26 14.06 5.13
CA GLN A 14 11.72 14.03 6.51
C GLN A 14 12.82 12.99 6.73
N PHE A 15 12.89 11.93 5.90
CA PHE A 15 13.84 10.81 6.07
C PHE A 15 14.25 10.15 4.73
N PRO A 16 15.14 10.77 3.95
CA PRO A 16 15.59 10.26 2.64
C PRO A 16 16.23 8.87 2.67
N GLU A 17 16.84 8.49 3.79
CA GLU A 17 17.48 7.20 4.03
C GLU A 17 16.51 6.03 4.29
N PHE A 18 15.22 6.33 4.47
CA PHE A 18 14.18 5.37 4.86
C PHE A 18 13.03 5.29 3.83
N ASP A 19 13.33 5.51 2.54
CA ASP A 19 12.34 5.62 1.46
C ASP A 19 11.76 4.28 0.96
N TRP A 20 12.08 3.17 1.62
CA TRP A 20 11.67 1.83 1.18
C TRP A 20 11.08 1.01 2.31
N ALA A 21 10.06 0.23 1.97
CA ALA A 21 9.48 -0.80 2.81
C ALA A 21 9.43 -2.11 2.02
N SER A 22 9.89 -3.20 2.63
CA SER A 22 9.94 -4.50 1.97
C SER A 22 9.10 -5.52 2.70
N GLY A 23 8.30 -6.26 1.93
CA GLY A 23 7.39 -7.20 2.53
C GLY A 23 6.73 -8.13 1.54
N PHE A 24 5.70 -8.76 2.06
CA PHE A 24 4.89 -9.71 1.33
C PHE A 24 3.43 -9.47 1.68
N GLY A 25 2.59 -9.46 0.65
CA GLY A 25 1.17 -9.28 0.76
C GLY A 25 0.41 -10.21 -0.16
N ILE A 26 -0.83 -10.46 0.22
CA ILE A 26 -1.82 -11.14 -0.59
C ILE A 26 -2.99 -10.17 -0.78
N LYS A 27 -3.36 -9.96 -2.04
CA LYS A 27 -4.61 -9.31 -2.41
C LYS A 27 -5.54 -10.31 -3.05
N ALA A 28 -6.73 -10.46 -2.47
CA ALA A 28 -7.79 -11.30 -2.99
C ALA A 28 -9.11 -10.54 -2.97
N ASP A 29 -9.79 -10.49 -4.12
CA ASP A 29 -10.98 -9.68 -4.36
C ASP A 29 -10.78 -8.19 -3.98
N GLN A 30 -11.34 -7.77 -2.85
CA GLN A 30 -11.26 -6.41 -2.32
C GLN A 30 -10.39 -6.34 -1.07
N TRP A 31 -9.81 -7.45 -0.63
CA TRP A 31 -9.04 -7.52 0.60
C TRP A 31 -7.55 -7.54 0.33
N LEU A 32 -6.83 -6.72 1.06
CA LEU A 32 -5.38 -6.75 1.17
C LEU A 32 -5.01 -7.19 2.59
N VAL A 33 -4.11 -8.16 2.69
CA VAL A 33 -3.41 -8.50 3.94
C VAL A 33 -1.93 -8.56 3.62
N ALA A 34 -1.11 -7.82 4.37
CA ALA A 34 0.33 -7.84 4.15
C ALA A 34 1.12 -7.64 5.44
N THR A 35 2.39 -8.00 5.37
CA THR A 35 3.39 -7.68 6.39
C THR A 35 4.67 -7.21 5.73
N PHE A 36 5.32 -6.21 6.33
CA PHE A 36 6.52 -5.61 5.79
C PHE A 36 7.40 -5.06 6.91
N VAL A 37 8.67 -4.80 6.60
CA VAL A 37 9.53 -3.92 7.42
C VAL A 37 9.32 -2.52 6.89
N ASN A 38 8.84 -1.62 7.75
CA ASN A 38 8.60 -0.23 7.37
C ASN A 38 9.89 0.59 7.38
N SER A 39 9.78 1.83 6.94
CA SER A 39 10.83 2.84 6.91
C SER A 39 11.52 3.07 8.27
N TYR A 40 10.90 2.71 9.39
CA TYR A 40 11.48 2.85 10.74
C TYR A 40 12.13 1.56 11.25
N ASP A 41 12.47 0.63 10.37
CA ASP A 41 12.99 -0.72 10.67
C ASP A 41 12.08 -1.56 11.59
N ARG A 42 10.77 -1.29 11.57
CA ARG A 42 9.78 -2.02 12.39
C ARG A 42 8.93 -2.93 11.54
N ARG A 43 8.60 -4.09 12.11
CA ARG A 43 7.63 -5.02 11.52
C ARG A 43 6.23 -4.40 11.59
N ALA A 44 5.63 -4.20 10.43
CA ALA A 44 4.26 -3.72 10.27
C ALA A 44 3.35 -4.84 9.72
N PHE A 45 2.07 -4.75 10.06
CA PHE A 45 1.00 -5.57 9.53
C PHE A 45 -0.11 -4.67 9.04
N VAL A 46 -0.70 -5.03 7.90
CA VAL A 46 -1.79 -4.26 7.30
C VAL A 46 -2.93 -5.18 6.92
N VAL A 47 -4.15 -4.72 7.17
CA VAL A 47 -5.38 -5.26 6.60
C VAL A 47 -6.17 -4.12 6.00
N ALA A 48 -6.66 -4.28 4.77
CA ALA A 48 -7.41 -3.23 4.10
C ALA A 48 -8.47 -3.76 3.16
N LEU A 49 -9.51 -2.94 2.98
CA LEU A 49 -10.55 -3.08 1.98
C LEU A 49 -10.31 -2.05 0.87
N GLU A 50 -10.38 -2.51 -0.36
CA GLU A 50 -10.27 -1.70 -1.57
C GLU A 50 -11.59 -1.62 -2.31
N ARG A 51 -11.91 -0.44 -2.81
CA ARG A 51 -13.09 -0.21 -3.64
C ARG A 51 -12.71 0.57 -4.87
N TYR A 52 -13.03 0.00 -6.02
CA TYR A 52 -12.75 0.56 -7.33
C TYR A 52 -13.96 1.36 -7.81
N TRP A 53 -13.75 2.62 -8.18
CA TRP A 53 -14.80 3.49 -8.72
C TRP A 53 -14.79 3.50 -10.23
N TRP A 54 -13.62 3.30 -10.80
CA TRP A 54 -13.41 3.33 -12.22
C TRP A 54 -12.28 2.37 -12.60
N SER A 55 -12.45 1.71 -13.73
CA SER A 55 -11.46 0.83 -14.33
C SER A 55 -11.59 0.89 -15.85
N LYS A 56 -10.46 0.78 -16.56
CA LYS A 56 -10.44 0.69 -18.01
C LYS A 56 -9.36 -0.28 -18.47
N GLN A 57 -9.76 -1.18 -19.36
CA GLN A 57 -8.87 -2.05 -20.09
C GLN A 57 -8.42 -1.37 -21.39
N LEU A 58 -7.11 -1.34 -21.62
CA LEU A 58 -6.42 -0.83 -22.80
C LEU A 58 -5.48 -1.91 -23.33
N ASP A 59 -6.01 -2.77 -24.21
CA ASP A 59 -5.32 -3.95 -24.76
C ASP A 59 -4.76 -4.88 -23.67
N TRP A 60 -3.45 -4.76 -23.36
CA TRP A 60 -2.70 -5.56 -22.41
C TRP A 60 -2.43 -4.84 -21.08
N ILE A 61 -2.97 -3.63 -20.93
CA ILE A 61 -2.87 -2.79 -19.73
C ILE A 61 -4.27 -2.61 -19.15
N ASP A 62 -4.47 -3.01 -17.90
CA ASP A 62 -5.65 -2.65 -17.12
C ASP A 62 -5.26 -1.53 -16.15
N LEU A 63 -6.05 -0.47 -16.04
CA LEU A 63 -5.81 0.57 -15.05
C LEU A 63 -7.09 1.00 -14.35
N GLY A 64 -6.97 1.52 -13.13
CA GLY A 64 -8.14 2.01 -12.42
C GLY A 64 -7.83 2.91 -11.24
N VAL A 65 -8.94 3.42 -10.69
CA VAL A 65 -8.97 4.37 -9.59
C VAL A 65 -9.96 3.89 -8.54
N GLY A 66 -9.61 4.06 -7.29
CA GLY A 66 -10.43 3.67 -6.15
C GLY A 66 -9.95 4.30 -4.85
N TYR A 67 -10.37 3.69 -3.75
CA TYR A 67 -9.83 3.97 -2.43
C TYR A 67 -9.45 2.68 -1.72
N ARG A 68 -8.58 2.84 -0.72
CA ARG A 68 -8.26 1.80 0.24
C ARG A 68 -8.52 2.35 1.64
N VAL A 69 -9.24 1.58 2.46
CA VAL A 69 -9.46 1.85 3.88
C VAL A 69 -8.96 0.64 4.65
N GLY A 70 -8.20 0.86 5.71
CA GLY A 70 -7.63 -0.25 6.46
C GLY A 70 -7.10 0.13 7.82
N ALA A 71 -6.42 -0.84 8.42
CA ALA A 71 -5.74 -0.70 9.69
C ALA A 71 -4.29 -1.18 9.55
N ILE A 72 -3.37 -0.47 10.18
CA ILE A 72 -1.94 -0.74 10.11
C ILE A 72 -1.28 -0.70 11.49
N THR A 73 -0.29 -1.55 11.73
CA THR A 73 0.49 -1.59 12.98
C THR A 73 1.95 -1.23 12.75
N GLY A 74 2.72 -1.06 13.82
CA GLY A 74 4.18 -0.93 13.76
C GLY A 74 4.69 0.48 13.49
N TYR A 75 3.82 1.48 13.60
CA TYR A 75 4.13 2.90 13.51
C TYR A 75 3.89 3.60 14.85
N THR A 76 4.63 4.68 15.06
CA THR A 76 4.70 5.51 16.27
C THR A 76 4.63 6.99 15.88
N GLU A 77 4.83 7.89 16.83
CA GLU A 77 4.68 9.35 16.65
C GLU A 77 5.43 9.96 15.45
N GLU A 78 6.48 9.30 14.96
CA GLU A 78 7.23 9.69 13.76
C GLU A 78 6.37 9.69 12.48
N LEU A 79 5.33 8.87 12.41
CA LEU A 79 4.37 8.88 11.30
C LEU A 79 3.28 9.94 11.52
N ILE A 80 2.68 9.93 12.72
CA ILE A 80 1.61 10.85 13.11
C ILE A 80 1.56 10.94 14.63
N GLU A 81 1.39 12.15 15.17
CA GLU A 81 1.56 12.47 16.61
C GLU A 81 0.84 11.53 17.60
N TRP A 82 -0.32 10.98 17.22
CA TRP A 82 -1.12 10.13 18.11
C TRP A 82 -0.84 8.63 17.96
N ALA A 83 0.09 8.22 17.10
CA ALA A 83 0.34 6.81 16.83
C ALA A 83 0.86 6.04 18.05
N ASP A 84 1.56 6.68 18.99
CA ASP A 84 2.00 6.04 20.25
C ASP A 84 0.84 5.68 21.18
N SER A 85 -0.32 6.32 20.99
CA SER A 85 -1.50 6.08 21.82
C SER A 85 -2.37 4.92 21.34
N ALA A 86 -2.08 4.35 20.17
CA ALA A 86 -2.89 3.29 19.57
C ALA A 86 -2.01 2.20 18.95
N PRO A 87 -2.19 0.91 19.31
CA PRO A 87 -1.41 -0.19 18.71
C PRO A 87 -1.75 -0.41 17.22
N ILE A 88 -2.85 0.18 16.74
CA ILE A 88 -3.37 0.03 15.39
C ILE A 88 -3.82 1.41 14.91
N LEU A 89 -3.35 1.82 13.73
CA LEU A 89 -3.68 3.09 13.10
C LEU A 89 -4.68 2.86 11.95
N PRO A 90 -5.87 3.48 11.98
CA PRO A 90 -6.80 3.43 10.85
C PRO A 90 -6.40 4.39 9.74
N PHE A 91 -6.29 3.91 8.51
CA PHE A 91 -5.91 4.71 7.37
C PHE A 91 -6.96 4.66 6.25
N THR A 92 -6.96 5.70 5.43
CA THR A 92 -7.72 5.77 4.20
C THR A 92 -6.95 6.58 3.17
N GLY A 93 -7.13 6.28 1.90
CA GLY A 93 -6.41 6.99 0.85
C GLY A 93 -6.90 6.67 -0.55
N LEU A 94 -6.43 7.49 -1.49
CA LEU A 94 -6.64 7.28 -2.91
C LEU A 94 -5.80 6.10 -3.38
N LEU A 95 -6.41 5.21 -4.16
CA LEU A 95 -5.75 4.07 -4.80
C LEU A 95 -5.78 4.26 -6.31
N LEU A 96 -4.61 4.23 -6.93
CA LEU A 96 -4.41 4.08 -8.36
C LEU A 96 -3.81 2.70 -8.58
N TRP A 97 -4.22 2.00 -9.63
CA TRP A 97 -3.63 0.71 -9.96
C TRP A 97 -3.47 0.55 -11.46
N MET A 98 -2.46 -0.23 -11.82
CA MET A 98 -2.14 -0.58 -13.19
C MET A 98 -1.63 -2.02 -13.22
N ASP A 99 -2.29 -2.86 -13.99
CA ASP A 99 -1.85 -4.22 -14.28
C ASP A 99 -1.38 -4.30 -15.73
N VAL A 100 -0.18 -4.86 -15.93
CA VAL A 100 0.50 -5.01 -17.20
C VAL A 100 0.80 -6.49 -17.41
N GLY A 101 -0.13 -7.19 -18.06
CA GLY A 101 -0.12 -8.66 -18.07
C GLY A 101 -0.17 -9.24 -16.63
N PRO A 102 0.83 -10.04 -16.21
CA PRO A 102 0.89 -10.58 -14.85
C PRO A 102 1.50 -9.61 -13.83
N LEU A 103 2.05 -8.46 -14.25
CA LEU A 103 2.67 -7.50 -13.34
C LEU A 103 1.63 -6.50 -12.86
N SER A 104 1.74 -6.08 -11.61
CA SER A 104 0.85 -5.10 -10.99
C SER A 104 1.64 -3.99 -10.33
N ILE A 105 1.16 -2.77 -10.46
CA ILE A 105 1.67 -1.58 -9.78
C ILE A 105 0.46 -0.84 -9.19
N ASP A 106 0.46 -0.68 -7.87
CA ASP A 106 -0.55 0.09 -7.16
C ASP A 106 0.13 1.34 -6.54
N GLY A 107 -0.42 2.52 -6.80
CA GLY A 107 -0.05 3.76 -6.14
C GLY A 107 -1.09 4.12 -5.08
N PHE A 108 -0.65 4.34 -3.86
CA PHE A 108 -1.52 4.65 -2.73
C PHE A 108 -1.04 5.92 -2.02
N TYR A 109 -1.95 6.79 -1.59
CA TYR A 109 -1.59 8.00 -0.83
C TYR A 109 -2.35 8.05 0.50
N ALA A 110 -1.61 7.99 1.60
CA ALA A 110 -2.14 8.13 2.97
C ALA A 110 -1.08 8.70 3.92
N TYR A 111 -1.52 9.29 5.04
CA TYR A 111 -0.65 9.89 6.08
C TYR A 111 0.50 10.75 5.56
N ARG A 112 0.28 11.47 4.45
CA ARG A 112 1.26 12.34 3.78
C ARG A 112 2.35 11.62 2.97
N GLY A 113 2.32 10.30 2.87
CA GLY A 113 3.20 9.50 2.02
C GLY A 113 2.50 8.96 0.78
N ILE A 114 3.22 8.90 -0.33
CA ILE A 114 2.86 8.07 -1.49
C ILE A 114 3.54 6.72 -1.29
N THR A 115 2.82 5.62 -1.45
CA THR A 115 3.36 4.26 -1.46
C THR A 115 3.17 3.68 -2.85
N LEU A 116 4.24 3.20 -3.48
CA LEU A 116 4.18 2.41 -4.71
C LEU A 116 4.37 0.95 -4.38
N GLU A 117 3.35 0.14 -4.63
CA GLU A 117 3.31 -1.29 -4.38
C GLU A 117 3.43 -2.04 -5.70
N THR A 118 4.29 -3.05 -5.77
CA THR A 118 4.39 -3.92 -6.94
C THR A 118 4.05 -5.36 -6.59
N GLY A 119 3.52 -6.12 -7.54
CA GLY A 119 3.10 -7.50 -7.32
C GLY A 119 2.88 -8.31 -8.60
N LEU A 120 2.59 -9.59 -8.43
CA LEU A 120 2.19 -10.51 -9.51
C LEU A 120 0.70 -10.81 -9.42
N SER A 121 -0.04 -10.56 -10.50
CA SER A 121 -1.47 -10.82 -10.64
C SER A 121 -1.71 -12.16 -11.36
N PHE A 122 -2.48 -13.04 -10.71
CA PHE A 122 -2.94 -14.31 -11.24
C PHE A 122 -4.46 -14.25 -11.42
N ARG A 123 -4.93 -14.57 -12.64
CA ARG A 123 -6.35 -14.72 -12.97
C ARG A 123 -6.92 -16.00 -12.37
#